data_AF-A0A1Q8BMT3-F1
#
_entry.id   AF-A0A1Q8BMT3-F1
#
_cell.length_a   1.000
_cell.length_b   1.000
_cell.length_c   1.000
_cell.angle_alpha   90.00
_cell.angle_beta   90.00
_cell.angle_gamma   90.00
#
_symmetry.space_group_name_H-M   'P 1'
#
loop_
_entity.id
_entity.type
_entity.pdbx_description
1 polymer ?
#
loop_
_entity_poly.entity_id
_entity_poly.type
_entity_poly.pdbx_seq_one_letter_code
_entity_poly.pdbx_strand_id
1 'polypeptide(L)'
;MLVVGGFLLGTVPYQEKLLDNIILCPHCGQAFHRWGHHQSFTPQRLKRLLDHQFTIVKIWVRPFIPWKKLNWKGKAFGALQLLLSFLGAHGKNENIVFYAKKS
;
A
#
# COMPACT_ATOMS: atom_id res chain seq x y z
N MET A 1 -16.53 -13.28 8.75
CA MET A 1 -16.15 -13.68 7.37
C MET A 1 -17.04 -12.96 6.38
N LEU A 2 -16.53 -12.60 5.20
CA LEU A 2 -17.37 -12.03 4.13
C LEU A 2 -18.27 -13.12 3.54
N VAL A 3 -19.53 -12.80 3.30
CA VAL A 3 -20.46 -13.66 2.56
C VAL A 3 -20.04 -13.71 1.08
N VAL A 4 -20.41 -14.79 0.38
CA VAL A 4 -20.20 -14.92 -1.07
C VAL A 4 -20.80 -13.72 -1.79
N GLY A 5 -20.04 -13.14 -2.72
CA GLY A 5 -20.40 -11.91 -3.42
C GLY A 5 -20.09 -10.61 -2.67
N GLY A 6 -19.72 -10.68 -1.39
CA GLY A 6 -19.24 -9.53 -0.62
C GLY A 6 -17.92 -8.98 -1.14
N PHE A 7 -17.62 -7.72 -0.85
CA PHE A 7 -16.42 -7.05 -1.36
C PHE A 7 -15.39 -6.78 -0.27
N LEU A 8 -14.14 -7.06 -0.61
CA LEU A 8 -12.97 -6.69 0.16
C LEU A 8 -12.33 -5.46 -0.51
N LEU A 9 -12.31 -4.35 0.23
CA LEU A 9 -11.57 -3.15 -0.12
C LEU A 9 -10.40 -3.02 0.83
N GLY A 10 -9.21 -2.74 0.29
CA GLY A 10 -8.04 -2.60 1.12
C GLY A 10 -6.93 -1.79 0.48
N THR A 11 -6.00 -1.39 1.34
CA THR A 11 -4.79 -0.68 0.96
C THR A 11 -3.61 -1.26 1.70
N VAL A 12 -2.47 -1.42 1.02
CA VAL A 12 -1.20 -1.84 1.64
C VAL A 12 -0.05 -1.01 1.09
N PRO A 13 1.04 -0.77 1.86
CA PRO A 13 2.23 -0.11 1.34
C PRO A 13 2.80 -0.83 0.12
N TYR A 14 3.07 -0.07 -0.95
CA TYR A 14 3.67 -0.60 -2.17
C TYR A 14 5.19 -0.67 -2.00
N GLN A 15 5.77 -1.85 -2.20
CA GLN A 15 7.23 -2.08 -2.18
C GLN A 15 7.95 -1.47 -0.96
N GLU A 16 7.30 -1.50 0.21
CA GLU A 16 7.93 -1.03 1.45
C GLU A 16 9.20 -1.83 1.75
N LYS A 17 10.29 -1.12 2.06
CA LYS A 17 11.52 -1.71 2.57
C LYS A 17 11.39 -1.85 4.08
N LEU A 18 11.07 -3.06 4.54
CA LEU A 18 10.82 -3.33 5.96
C LEU A 18 12.01 -2.94 6.86
N LEU A 19 13.23 -3.07 6.36
CA LEU A 19 14.44 -2.74 7.12
C LEU A 19 14.53 -1.26 7.50
N ASP A 20 13.92 -0.35 6.73
CA ASP A 20 13.99 1.11 6.96
C ASP A 20 13.27 1.53 8.26
N ASN A 21 12.42 0.67 8.84
CA ASN A 21 11.64 0.95 10.04
C ASN A 21 11.78 -0.13 11.12
N ILE A 22 12.88 -0.89 11.14
CA ILE A 22 13.16 -1.80 12.26
C ILE A 22 13.58 -0.98 13.48
N ILE A 23 12.98 -1.30 14.62
CA ILE A 23 13.33 -0.75 15.94
C ILE A 23 13.70 -1.90 16.89
N LEU A 24 14.47 -1.58 17.92
CA LEU A 24 14.88 -2.52 18.96
C LEU A 24 14.10 -2.23 20.25
N CYS A 25 13.59 -3.27 20.89
CA CYS A 25 13.01 -3.15 22.22
C CYS A 25 14.11 -2.80 23.23
N PRO A 26 14.00 -1.69 23.99
CA PRO A 26 15.02 -1.31 24.97
C PRO A 26 15.11 -2.27 26.16
N HIS A 27 14.08 -3.08 26.42
CA HIS A 27 14.04 -4.03 27.54
C HIS A 27 14.63 -5.40 27.19
N CYS A 28 14.32 -5.94 26.00
CA CYS A 28 14.72 -7.31 25.62
C CYS A 28 15.60 -7.39 24.36
N GLY A 29 15.90 -6.27 23.70
CA GLY A 29 16.72 -6.24 22.49
C GLY A 29 16.05 -6.80 21.23
N GLN A 30 14.78 -7.22 21.29
CA GLN A 30 14.08 -7.79 20.14
C GLN A 30 13.90 -6.74 19.03
N ALA A 31 14.26 -7.10 17.81
CA ALA A 31 14.05 -6.29 16.61
C ALA A 31 12.66 -6.53 16.00
N PHE A 32 11.93 -5.46 15.71
CA PHE A 32 10.63 -5.53 15.04
C PHE A 32 10.35 -4.28 14.21
N HIS A 33 9.45 -4.40 13.23
CA HIS A 33 9.03 -3.25 12.44
C HIS A 33 8.23 -2.29 13.33
N ARG A 34 8.52 -0.99 13.27
CA ARG A 34 7.86 0.05 14.07
C ARG A 34 6.33 0.00 14.03
N TRP A 35 5.78 -0.40 12.89
CA TRP A 35 4.34 -0.51 12.65
C TRP A 35 3.80 -1.94 12.69
N GLY A 36 4.64 -2.93 12.99
CA GLY A 36 4.27 -4.35 12.94
C GLY A 36 4.09 -4.91 11.53
N HIS A 37 4.69 -4.30 10.51
CA HIS A 37 4.66 -4.85 9.16
C HIS A 37 5.66 -6.00 9.02
N HIS A 38 5.17 -7.15 8.54
CA HIS A 38 5.96 -8.37 8.38
C HIS A 38 6.28 -8.70 6.92
N GLN A 39 5.65 -8.01 5.96
CA GLN A 39 5.84 -8.28 4.54
C GLN A 39 5.66 -7.03 3.70
N SER A 40 6.32 -7.04 2.55
CA SER A 40 6.17 -6.03 1.50
C SER A 40 5.30 -6.58 0.36
N PHE A 41 4.50 -5.70 -0.24
CA PHE A 41 3.54 -6.08 -1.29
C PHE A 41 3.88 -5.48 -2.65
N THR A 42 3.62 -6.28 -3.68
CA THR A 42 3.49 -5.84 -5.08
C THR A 42 2.11 -6.24 -5.60
N PRO A 43 1.58 -5.60 -6.65
CA PRO A 43 0.29 -6.00 -7.22
C PRO A 43 0.21 -7.48 -7.57
N GLN A 44 1.31 -8.06 -8.10
CA GLN A 44 1.39 -9.47 -8.49
C GLN A 44 1.38 -10.39 -7.27
N ARG A 45 2.11 -10.03 -6.21
CA ARG A 45 2.11 -10.80 -4.95
C ARG A 45 0.75 -10.73 -4.27
N LEU A 46 0.14 -9.55 -4.20
CA LEU A 46 -1.16 -9.36 -3.58
C LEU A 46 -2.26 -10.11 -4.33
N LYS A 47 -2.26 -10.07 -5.67
CA LYS A 47 -3.16 -10.85 -6.50
C LYS A 47 -3.07 -12.34 -6.17
N ARG A 48 -1.84 -12.89 -6.15
CA ARG A 48 -1.60 -14.32 -5.84
C ARG A 48 -2.11 -14.73 -4.46
N LEU A 49 -1.94 -13.87 -3.45
CA LEU A 49 -2.41 -14.13 -2.10
C LEU A 49 -3.95 -14.19 -2.01
N LEU A 50 -4.65 -13.40 -2.82
CA LEU A 50 -6.09 -13.26 -2.76
C LEU A 50 -6.83 -14.23 -3.72
N ASP A 51 -6.19 -14.67 -4.80
CA ASP A 51 -6.80 -15.44 -5.90
C ASP A 51 -7.46 -16.75 -5.46
N HIS A 52 -7.03 -17.32 -4.33
CA HIS A 52 -7.60 -18.56 -3.78
C HIS A 52 -9.02 -18.40 -3.23
N GLN A 53 -9.43 -17.18 -2.88
CA GLN A 53 -10.68 -16.93 -2.16
C GLN A 53 -11.47 -15.75 -2.71
N PHE A 54 -10.86 -14.92 -3.54
CA PHE A 54 -11.44 -13.70 -4.07
C PHE A 54 -11.11 -13.54 -5.54
N THR A 55 -12.08 -13.08 -6.31
CA THR A 55 -11.87 -12.57 -7.66
C THR A 55 -11.41 -11.11 -7.58
N ILE A 56 -10.18 -10.83 -8.02
CA ILE A 56 -9.68 -9.45 -8.08
C ILE A 56 -10.44 -8.68 -9.15
N VAL A 57 -11.20 -7.65 -8.74
CA VAL A 57 -11.91 -6.77 -9.67
C VAL A 57 -11.00 -5.62 -10.12
N LYS A 58 -10.22 -5.03 -9.20
CA LYS A 58 -9.27 -3.97 -9.55
C LYS A 58 -8.10 -3.93 -8.56
N ILE A 59 -6.90 -3.69 -9.07
CA ILE A 59 -5.68 -3.48 -8.29
C ILE A 59 -4.80 -2.45 -9.00
N TRP A 60 -4.33 -1.44 -8.27
CA TRP A 60 -3.45 -0.39 -8.83
C TRP A 60 -2.62 0.26 -7.74
N VAL A 61 -1.55 0.94 -8.13
CA VAL A 61 -0.69 1.70 -7.22
C VAL A 61 -1.09 3.17 -7.27
N ARG A 62 -1.09 3.85 -6.11
CA ARG A 62 -1.37 5.28 -6.02
C ARG A 62 -0.67 5.92 -4.81
N PRO A 63 -0.12 7.14 -4.94
CA PRO A 63 0.32 7.94 -3.79
C PRO A 63 -0.87 8.54 -3.03
N PHE A 64 -0.81 8.51 -1.69
CA PHE A 64 -1.80 9.17 -0.82
C PHE A 64 -1.30 10.55 -0.41
N ILE A 65 -1.71 11.56 -1.17
CA ILE A 65 -1.26 12.94 -0.99
C ILE A 65 -2.25 13.68 -0.07
N PRO A 66 -1.79 14.27 1.05
CA PRO A 66 -2.65 14.99 1.99
C PRO A 66 -2.94 16.42 1.52
N TRP A 67 -3.67 16.58 0.42
CA TRP A 67 -3.93 17.87 -0.26
C TRP A 67 -4.33 19.04 0.64
N LYS A 68 -5.13 18.78 1.67
CA LYS A 68 -5.63 19.79 2.61
C LYS A 68 -4.52 20.39 3.49
N LYS A 69 -3.44 19.65 3.73
CA LYS A 69 -2.31 20.09 4.58
C LYS A 69 -1.20 20.79 3.78
N LEU A 70 -1.27 20.75 2.46
CA LEU A 70 -0.20 21.24 1.58
C LEU A 70 -0.40 22.71 1.19
N ASN A 71 0.70 23.47 1.17
CA ASN A 71 0.75 24.77 0.51
C ASN A 71 0.71 24.59 -1.03
N TRP A 72 0.67 25.70 -1.77
CA TRP A 72 0.55 25.66 -3.24
C TRP A 72 1.69 24.90 -3.92
N LYS A 73 2.94 25.03 -3.44
CA LYS A 73 4.10 24.28 -3.95
C LYS A 73 3.95 22.78 -3.71
N GLY A 74 3.51 22.40 -2.51
CA GLY A 74 3.24 21.01 -2.16
C GLY A 74 2.12 20.40 -3.00
N LYS A 75 1.08 21.18 -3.32
CA LYS A 75 0.02 20.74 -4.25
C LYS A 75 0.58 20.51 -5.66
N ALA A 76 1.39 21.43 -6.19
CA ALA A 76 2.02 21.24 -7.50
C ALA A 76 2.91 19.98 -7.54
N PHE A 77 3.73 19.78 -6.50
CA PHE A 77 4.57 18.60 -6.37
C PHE A 77 3.75 17.30 -6.26
N GLY A 78 2.66 17.32 -5.47
CA GLY A 78 1.75 16.19 -5.37
C GLY A 78 1.08 15.86 -6.71
N ALA A 79 0.70 16.87 -7.49
CA ALA A 79 0.09 16.67 -8.81
C ALA A 79 1.09 16.02 -9.78
N LEU A 80 2.35 16.48 -9.75
CA LEU A 80 3.44 15.85 -10.47
C LEU A 80 3.65 14.40 -10.04
N GLN A 81 3.63 14.11 -8.74
CA GLN A 81 3.77 12.74 -8.23
C GLN A 81 2.63 11.83 -8.71
N LEU A 82 1.38 12.32 -8.74
CA LEU A 82 0.27 11.56 -9.32
C LEU A 82 0.48 11.27 -10.81
N LEU A 83 0.91 12.27 -11.56
CA LEU A 83 1.15 12.13 -12.99
C LEU A 83 2.28 11.12 -13.27
N LEU A 84 3.39 11.23 -12.54
CA LEU A 84 4.49 10.27 -12.65
C LEU A 84 4.05 8.85 -12.30
N SER A 85 3.31 8.68 -11.20
CA SER A 85 2.76 7.38 -10.78
C SER A 85 1.82 6.80 -11.83
N PHE A 86 0.98 7.63 -12.46
CA PHE A 86 0.11 7.23 -13.57
C PHE A 86 0.90 6.79 -14.82
N LEU A 87 2.04 7.42 -15.08
CA LEU A 87 2.97 7.03 -16.16
C LEU A 87 3.84 5.80 -15.81
N GLY A 88 3.64 5.18 -14.64
CA GLY A 88 4.40 4.01 -14.18
C GLY A 88 5.73 4.35 -13.51
N ALA A 89 6.04 5.63 -13.32
CA ALA A 89 7.19 6.07 -12.53
C ALA A 89 6.79 6.12 -11.05
N HIS A 90 7.13 5.05 -10.33
CA HIS A 90 6.77 4.85 -8.93
C HIS A 90 7.78 5.46 -7.96
N GLY A 91 7.28 6.20 -6.96
CA GLY A 91 8.06 6.84 -5.91
C GLY A 91 8.02 6.12 -4.55
N LYS A 92 8.54 6.76 -3.51
CA LYS A 92 8.39 6.31 -2.12
C LYS A 92 6.99 6.65 -1.57
N ASN A 93 6.53 5.90 -0.57
CA ASN A 93 5.27 6.11 0.16
C ASN A 93 4.00 5.98 -0.70
N GLU A 94 4.04 5.11 -1.70
CA GLU A 94 2.86 4.73 -2.47
C GLU A 94 2.13 3.55 -1.81
N ASN A 95 0.85 3.41 -2.13
CA ASN A 95 0.03 2.30 -1.65
C ASN A 95 -0.55 1.55 -2.83
N ILE A 96 -0.67 0.24 -2.69
CA ILE A 96 -1.56 -0.56 -3.53
C ILE A 96 -2.97 -0.35 -3.00
N VAL A 97 -3.90 -0.03 -3.90
CA VAL A 97 -5.34 -0.02 -3.63
C VAL A 97 -5.95 -1.18 -4.40
N PHE A 98 -6.82 -1.95 -3.73
CA PHE A 98 -7.49 -3.07 -4.36
C PHE A 98 -8.95 -3.20 -3.94
N TYR A 99 -9.72 -3.80 -4.85
CA TYR A 99 -11.10 -4.18 -4.68
C TYR A 99 -11.29 -5.59 -5.24
N ALA A 100 -11.70 -6.51 -4.39
CA ALA A 100 -11.86 -7.92 -4.72
C ALA A 100 -13.22 -8.43 -4.24
N LYS A 101 -13.83 -9.32 -5.03
CA LYS A 101 -15.13 -9.93 -4.72
C LYS A 101 -14.92 -11.30 -4.13
N LYS A 102 -15.59 -11.61 -3.03
CA LYS A 102 -15.59 -12.95 -2.44
C LYS A 102 -16.23 -13.92 -3.44
N SER A 103 -15.43 -14.88 -3.89
CA SER A 103 -15.87 -15.97 -4.76
C SER A 103 -16.81 -16.91 -4.01
#